data_AF-H3A3X3-F1
#
_entry.id   AF-H3A3X3-F1
#
_cell.length_a   1.000
_cell.length_b   1.000
_cell.length_c   1.000
_cell.angle_alpha   90.00
_cell.angle_beta   90.00
_cell.angle_gamma   90.00
#
_symmetry.space_group_name_H-M   'P 1'
#
loop_
_entity.id
_entity.type
_entity.pdbx_description
1 polymer ?
#
loop_
_entity_poly.entity_id
_entity_poly.type
_entity_poly.pdbx_seq_one_letter_code
_entity_poly.pdbx_strand_id
1 'polypeptide(L)'
;MSKGSGLREEQTSLRGEDAPAKRLGLVAASGGAGEPQPLPVQHGREHCSTEVSVILPVHNAASWLEECLQSVFQQDFQGTMQLSVFNDASKDESLNIVEKWKPALEDRGIHVIVSGHDSPQPKGVGYAKNQAVSQSSGKYFCFLDSVTVVYVKLSQW
;
A
#
# COMPACT_ATOMS: atom_id res chain seq x y z
N MET A 1 45.70 -33.95 35.68
CA MET A 1 46.24 -34.55 34.44
C MET A 1 45.52 -33.84 33.29
N SER A 2 46.05 -32.68 32.83
CA SER A 2 46.98 -32.50 31.68
C SER A 2 46.29 -32.92 30.37
N LYS A 3 46.07 -32.12 29.32
CA LYS A 3 46.65 -30.87 28.75
C LYS A 3 45.50 -30.17 27.95
N GLY A 4 45.45 -28.90 27.56
CA GLY A 4 46.47 -27.86 27.35
C GLY A 4 46.58 -27.51 25.85
N SER A 5 46.35 -26.22 25.50
CA SER A 5 46.74 -25.49 24.26
C SER A 5 45.98 -25.80 22.95
N GLY A 6 45.74 -24.85 22.03
CA GLY A 6 46.30 -23.51 21.85
C GLY A 6 45.62 -22.71 20.72
N LEU A 7 45.99 -21.43 20.67
CA LEU A 7 45.49 -20.30 19.87
C LEU A 7 45.95 -20.29 18.39
N ARG A 8 45.17 -19.62 17.52
CA ARG A 8 45.57 -18.60 16.50
C ARG A 8 44.35 -18.28 15.61
N GLU A 9 43.79 -17.07 15.63
CA GLU A 9 44.17 -15.91 14.79
C GLU A 9 44.35 -16.21 13.31
N GLU A 10 43.39 -15.79 12.49
CA GLU A 10 43.68 -15.30 11.14
C GLU A 10 42.76 -14.11 10.83
N GLN A 11 43.39 -12.91 10.81
CA GLN A 11 42.84 -11.74 10.15
C GLN A 11 43.01 -11.89 8.64
N THR A 12 41.98 -11.60 7.87
CA THR A 12 42.15 -11.18 6.48
C THR A 12 41.44 -9.85 6.24
N SER A 13 42.29 -8.84 6.12
CA SER A 13 42.04 -7.51 5.59
C SER A 13 41.63 -7.60 4.13
N LEU A 14 40.53 -6.96 3.74
CA LEU A 14 40.43 -6.28 2.45
C LEU A 14 39.74 -4.91 2.63
N ARG A 15 40.59 -3.88 2.64
CA ARG A 15 40.26 -2.50 2.27
C ARG A 15 39.97 -2.46 0.77
N GLY A 16 39.02 -1.62 0.39
CA GLY A 16 38.85 -1.09 -0.97
C GLY A 16 37.38 -0.81 -1.25
N GLU A 17 36.94 0.36 -1.70
CA GLU A 17 37.59 1.64 -1.91
C GLU A 17 36.52 2.72 -1.65
N ASP A 18 36.98 3.84 -1.12
CA ASP A 18 36.21 5.04 -0.89
C ASP A 18 36.12 5.89 -2.17
N ALA A 19 35.01 6.62 -2.30
CA ALA A 19 34.83 7.85 -3.08
C ALA A 19 34.56 7.77 -4.60
N PRO A 20 33.93 8.80 -5.23
CA PRO A 20 33.62 10.11 -4.68
C PRO A 20 32.18 10.61 -4.83
N ALA A 21 31.81 11.45 -3.86
CA ALA A 21 30.76 12.44 -3.95
C ALA A 21 30.91 13.28 -5.23
N LYS A 22 29.85 13.32 -6.04
CA LYS A 22 29.79 14.21 -7.21
C LYS A 22 29.67 15.66 -6.73
N ARG A 23 30.80 16.35 -6.89
CA ARG A 23 31.05 17.78 -6.74
C ARG A 23 30.00 18.62 -7.51
N LEU A 24 29.45 19.61 -6.81
CA LEU A 24 28.69 20.73 -7.36
C LEU A 24 29.49 21.39 -8.51
N GLY A 25 28.95 21.30 -9.73
CA GLY A 25 29.39 22.08 -10.88
C GLY A 25 28.56 23.36 -10.95
N LEU A 26 29.15 24.47 -10.51
CA LEU A 26 28.68 25.83 -10.73
C LEU A 26 28.74 26.12 -12.24
N VAL A 27 27.60 26.17 -12.92
CA VAL A 27 27.53 26.64 -14.32
C VAL A 27 27.31 28.15 -14.30
N ALA A 28 28.28 28.86 -14.88
CA ALA A 28 28.25 30.30 -15.06
C ALA A 28 27.04 30.72 -15.91
N ALA A 29 26.30 31.71 -15.40
CA ALA A 29 25.25 32.39 -16.14
C ALA A 29 25.85 33.26 -17.25
N SER A 30 25.44 33.02 -18.49
CA SER A 30 25.60 33.98 -19.58
C SER A 30 24.26 34.16 -20.28
N GLY A 31 23.65 35.32 -20.01
CA GLY A 31 22.86 36.16 -20.93
C GLY A 31 21.89 35.48 -21.89
N GLY A 32 20.60 35.59 -21.57
CA GLY A 32 19.50 35.44 -22.51
C GLY A 32 18.18 35.74 -21.81
N ALA A 33 17.72 36.99 -21.89
CA ALA A 33 16.39 37.38 -21.43
C ALA A 33 15.35 36.77 -22.38
N GLY A 34 14.89 35.57 -22.06
CA GLY A 34 13.71 34.95 -22.63
C GLY A 34 12.78 34.59 -21.49
N GLU A 35 11.56 35.10 -21.52
CA GLU A 35 10.48 34.72 -20.62
C GLU A 35 10.36 33.18 -20.61
N PRO A 36 10.28 32.51 -19.44
CA PRO A 36 10.13 31.07 -19.40
C PRO A 36 8.76 30.69 -19.98
N GLN A 37 8.74 30.25 -21.23
CA GLN A 37 7.60 29.56 -21.82
C GLN A 37 7.29 28.32 -20.96
N PRO A 38 6.06 28.15 -20.45
CA PRO A 38 5.72 26.93 -19.73
C PRO A 38 5.94 25.74 -20.68
N LEU A 39 6.73 24.76 -20.21
CA LEU A 39 6.96 23.53 -20.95
C LEU A 39 5.60 22.86 -21.25
N PRO A 40 5.42 22.25 -22.44
CA PRO A 40 4.19 21.53 -22.75
C PRO A 40 3.97 20.47 -21.67
N VAL A 41 2.85 20.55 -20.96
CA VAL A 41 2.42 19.50 -20.05
C VAL A 41 2.11 18.29 -20.92
N GLN A 42 3.06 17.37 -21.03
CA GLN A 42 2.84 16.11 -21.72
C GLN A 42 1.76 15.38 -20.94
N HIS A 43 0.54 15.33 -21.49
CA HIS A 43 -0.54 14.48 -21.01
C HIS A 43 -0.15 13.04 -21.34
N GLY A 44 0.75 12.50 -20.51
CA GLY A 44 1.26 11.15 -20.63
C GLY A 44 0.31 10.17 -19.96
N ARG A 45 -0.34 9.36 -20.80
CA ARG A 45 -1.14 8.16 -20.53
C ARG A 45 -2.57 8.43 -20.04
N GLU A 46 -3.53 7.88 -20.78
CA GLU A 46 -4.82 7.52 -20.20
C GLU A 46 -4.55 6.57 -19.04
N HIS A 47 -4.61 7.11 -17.82
CA HIS A 47 -4.78 6.30 -16.64
C HIS A 47 -6.24 5.88 -16.60
N CYS A 48 -6.51 4.58 -16.52
CA CYS A 48 -7.70 4.13 -15.81
C CYS A 48 -7.50 4.54 -14.34
N SER A 49 -7.75 5.82 -14.04
CA SER A 49 -7.50 6.38 -12.73
C SER A 49 -8.58 5.85 -11.80
N THR A 50 -8.21 4.97 -10.87
CA THR A 50 -9.07 4.60 -9.75
C THR A 50 -9.66 5.88 -9.14
N GLU A 51 -10.98 5.99 -9.12
CA GLU A 51 -11.63 7.18 -8.57
C GLU A 51 -11.77 7.08 -7.07
N VAL A 52 -12.18 5.92 -6.56
CA VAL A 52 -12.38 5.68 -5.13
C VAL A 52 -11.60 4.44 -4.69
N SER A 53 -10.77 4.60 -3.65
CA SER A 53 -10.23 3.46 -2.90
C SER A 53 -10.94 3.34 -1.56
N VAL A 54 -11.58 2.19 -1.33
CA VAL A 54 -12.16 1.80 -0.04
C VAL A 54 -11.03 1.22 0.82
N ILE A 55 -10.74 1.87 1.94
CA ILE A 55 -9.66 1.54 2.86
C ILE A 55 -10.23 0.65 3.97
N LEU A 56 -9.86 -0.63 3.97
CA LEU A 56 -10.40 -1.66 4.85
C LEU A 56 -9.29 -2.28 5.73
N PRO A 57 -9.05 -1.76 6.96
CA PRO A 57 -8.20 -2.43 7.92
C PRO A 57 -8.91 -3.67 8.49
N VAL A 58 -8.20 -4.77 8.67
CA VAL A 58 -8.76 -6.05 9.14
C VAL A 58 -7.91 -6.60 10.28
N HIS A 59 -8.54 -6.84 11.44
CA HIS A 59 -7.98 -7.64 12.53
C HIS A 59 -9.13 -8.37 13.24
N ASN A 60 -9.11 -9.71 13.24
CA ASN A 60 -10.08 -10.56 13.94
C ASN A 60 -11.55 -10.16 13.72
N ALA A 61 -11.95 -10.00 12.46
CA ALA A 61 -13.26 -9.50 12.05
C ALA A 61 -14.14 -10.56 11.37
N ALA A 62 -13.81 -11.85 11.47
CA ALA A 62 -14.47 -12.91 10.69
C ALA A 62 -16.00 -12.92 10.83
N SER A 63 -16.52 -12.58 12.01
CA SER A 63 -17.97 -12.54 12.29
C SER A 63 -18.75 -11.47 11.53
N TRP A 64 -18.10 -10.41 11.03
CA TRP A 64 -18.76 -9.27 10.37
C TRP A 64 -18.32 -9.10 8.92
N LEU A 65 -17.19 -9.71 8.55
CA LEU A 65 -16.50 -9.42 7.31
C LEU A 65 -17.30 -9.88 6.06
N GLU A 66 -18.05 -10.97 6.16
CA GLU A 66 -18.96 -11.42 5.09
C GLU A 66 -20.01 -10.34 4.76
N GLU A 67 -20.66 -9.76 5.78
CA GLU A 67 -21.67 -8.69 5.59
C GLU A 67 -21.04 -7.37 5.12
N CYS A 68 -19.86 -7.04 5.67
CA CYS A 68 -19.08 -5.87 5.28
C CYS A 68 -18.71 -5.94 3.78
N LEU A 69 -18.11 -7.04 3.33
CA LEU A 69 -17.72 -7.24 1.93
C LEU A 69 -18.92 -7.33 1.00
N GLN A 70 -20.01 -7.97 1.43
CA GLN A 70 -21.26 -7.98 0.67
C GLN A 70 -21.81 -6.55 0.47
N SER A 71 -21.66 -5.65 1.45
CA SER A 71 -22.08 -4.26 1.31
C SER A 71 -21.25 -3.47 0.30
N VAL A 72 -19.95 -3.75 0.22
CA VAL A 72 -19.05 -3.21 -0.81
C VAL A 72 -19.41 -3.79 -2.18
N PHE A 73 -19.63 -5.10 -2.25
CA PHE A 73 -20.10 -5.80 -3.45
C PHE A 73 -21.46 -5.31 -3.93
N GLN A 74 -22.30 -4.70 -3.10
CA GLN A 74 -23.61 -4.18 -3.53
C GLN A 74 -23.59 -2.70 -3.92
N GLN A 75 -22.43 -2.02 -3.87
CA GLN A 75 -22.35 -0.61 -4.25
C GLN A 75 -22.67 -0.44 -5.74
N ASP A 76 -23.39 0.64 -6.07
CA ASP A 76 -23.86 1.00 -7.41
C ASP A 76 -23.07 2.16 -8.02
N PHE A 77 -21.90 2.43 -7.45
CA PHE A 77 -20.97 3.45 -7.95
C PHE A 77 -20.62 3.16 -9.41
N GLN A 78 -20.79 4.15 -10.28
CA GLN A 78 -20.54 4.01 -11.72
C GLN A 78 -19.06 4.25 -12.09
N GLY A 79 -18.29 4.85 -11.19
CA GLY A 79 -16.87 5.09 -11.38
C GLY A 79 -16.01 3.86 -11.07
N THR A 80 -14.70 4.03 -11.22
CA THR A 80 -13.74 2.95 -10.94
C THR A 80 -13.45 2.83 -9.43
N MET A 81 -13.56 1.61 -8.90
CA MET A 81 -13.42 1.34 -7.47
C MET A 81 -12.28 0.35 -7.21
N GLN A 82 -11.52 0.63 -6.15
CA GLN A 82 -10.54 -0.28 -5.57
C GLN A 82 -10.92 -0.58 -4.12
N LEU A 83 -10.82 -1.84 -3.70
CA LEU A 83 -10.86 -2.23 -2.30
C LEU A 83 -9.44 -2.53 -1.84
N SER A 84 -8.94 -1.74 -0.89
CA SER A 84 -7.60 -1.90 -0.32
C SER A 84 -7.70 -2.45 1.10
N VAL A 85 -7.38 -3.74 1.23
CA VAL A 85 -7.43 -4.49 2.48
C VAL A 85 -6.03 -4.58 3.08
N PHE A 86 -5.92 -4.26 4.37
CA PHE A 86 -4.71 -4.53 5.15
C PHE A 86 -5.03 -5.41 6.36
N ASN A 87 -4.53 -6.64 6.36
CA ASN A 87 -4.64 -7.58 7.48
C ASN A 87 -3.55 -7.30 8.53
N ASP A 88 -3.97 -6.80 9.69
CA ASP A 88 -3.13 -6.45 10.84
C ASP A 88 -2.98 -7.65 11.78
N ALA A 89 -2.42 -8.75 11.27
CA ALA A 89 -2.16 -10.00 12.02
C ALA A 89 -3.41 -10.64 12.65
N SER A 90 -4.49 -10.81 11.87
CA SER A 90 -5.64 -11.64 12.28
C SER A 90 -5.21 -13.08 12.61
N LYS A 91 -5.87 -13.66 13.61
CA LYS A 91 -5.68 -15.05 14.09
C LYS A 91 -6.92 -15.91 13.88
N ASP A 92 -7.98 -15.32 13.32
CA ASP A 92 -9.21 -15.99 12.92
C ASP A 92 -9.28 -16.15 11.39
N GLU A 93 -10.45 -16.52 10.89
CA GLU A 93 -10.70 -16.76 9.46
C GLU A 93 -10.81 -15.47 8.62
N SER A 94 -10.51 -14.29 9.16
CA SER A 94 -10.71 -13.02 8.45
C SER A 94 -10.01 -12.98 7.10
N LEU A 95 -8.73 -13.38 7.03
CA LEU A 95 -7.98 -13.36 5.78
C LEU A 95 -8.57 -14.34 4.75
N ASN A 96 -8.99 -15.53 5.20
CA ASN A 96 -9.61 -16.54 4.33
C ASN A 96 -10.93 -16.03 3.74
N ILE A 97 -11.72 -15.28 4.51
CA ILE A 97 -12.95 -14.63 4.02
C ILE A 97 -12.62 -13.61 2.93
N VAL A 98 -11.61 -12.74 3.13
CA VAL A 98 -11.22 -11.75 2.10
C VAL A 98 -10.80 -12.43 0.80
N GLU A 99 -9.94 -13.46 0.88
CA GLU A 99 -9.46 -14.18 -0.29
C GLU A 99 -10.60 -14.91 -1.03
N LYS A 100 -11.60 -15.42 -0.29
CA LYS A 100 -12.80 -16.03 -0.88
C LYS A 100 -13.67 -15.03 -1.64
N TRP A 101 -13.78 -13.79 -1.16
CA TRP A 101 -14.58 -12.73 -1.79
C TRP A 101 -13.89 -12.06 -2.97
N LYS A 102 -12.55 -12.07 -2.98
CA LYS A 102 -11.74 -11.37 -3.97
C LYS A 102 -12.16 -11.66 -5.43
N PRO A 103 -12.33 -12.91 -5.89
CA PRO A 103 -12.75 -13.18 -7.26
C PRO A 103 -14.11 -12.56 -7.61
N ALA A 104 -15.10 -12.66 -6.71
CA ALA A 104 -16.43 -12.10 -6.96
C ALA A 104 -16.40 -10.57 -7.04
N LEU A 105 -15.60 -9.91 -6.20
CA LEU A 105 -15.39 -8.45 -6.25
C LEU A 105 -14.70 -8.03 -7.56
N GLU A 106 -13.65 -8.75 -7.96
CA GLU A 106 -12.91 -8.48 -9.19
C GLU A 106 -13.78 -8.70 -10.45
N ASP A 107 -14.60 -9.76 -10.48
CA ASP A 107 -15.59 -10.02 -11.55
C ASP A 107 -16.63 -8.89 -11.65
N ARG A 108 -16.90 -8.19 -10.54
CA ARG A 108 -17.78 -7.01 -10.51
C ARG A 108 -17.06 -5.70 -10.89
N GLY A 109 -15.77 -5.76 -11.22
CA GLY A 109 -14.97 -4.61 -11.59
C GLY A 109 -14.39 -3.84 -10.40
N ILE A 110 -14.43 -4.41 -9.19
CA ILE A 110 -13.78 -3.82 -8.00
C ILE A 110 -12.38 -4.42 -7.88
N HIS A 111 -11.35 -3.63 -8.13
CA HIS A 111 -9.97 -4.11 -8.01
C HIS A 111 -9.60 -4.31 -6.53
N VAL A 112 -9.18 -5.52 -6.14
CA VAL A 112 -8.88 -5.84 -4.74
C VAL A 112 -7.37 -5.97 -4.51
N ILE A 113 -6.84 -5.17 -3.58
CA ILE A 113 -5.48 -5.31 -3.08
C ILE A 113 -5.55 -5.83 -1.64
N VAL A 114 -4.85 -6.92 -1.37
CA VAL A 114 -4.75 -7.51 -0.03
C VAL A 114 -3.29 -7.56 0.35
N SER A 115 -2.96 -7.03 1.52
CA SER A 115 -1.63 -7.16 2.11
C SER A 115 -1.70 -7.27 3.62
N GLY A 116 -0.55 -7.45 4.26
CA GLY A 116 -0.42 -7.54 5.71
C GLY A 116 1.04 -7.39 6.12
N HIS A 117 1.38 -7.86 7.32
CA HIS A 117 2.76 -7.92 7.79
C HIS A 117 3.03 -9.21 8.56
N ASP A 118 4.30 -9.53 8.73
CA ASP A 118 4.73 -10.76 9.41
C ASP A 118 4.79 -10.65 10.94
N SER A 119 4.51 -9.47 11.53
CA SER A 119 4.44 -9.34 13.00
C SER A 119 3.30 -10.21 13.56
N PRO A 120 3.52 -10.98 14.64
CA PRO A 120 2.52 -11.88 15.22
C PRO A 120 1.43 -11.17 16.04
N GLN A 121 1.57 -9.86 16.21
CA GLN A 121 0.62 -9.00 16.94
C GLN A 121 0.19 -7.83 16.07
N PRO A 122 -1.06 -7.36 16.21
CA PRO A 122 -1.56 -6.18 15.51
C PRO A 122 -0.76 -4.95 15.90
N LYS A 123 -0.52 -4.06 14.94
CA LYS A 123 0.08 -2.74 15.16
C LYS A 123 -0.98 -1.65 15.34
N GLY A 124 -2.26 -2.01 15.25
CA GLY A 124 -3.41 -1.17 15.53
C GLY A 124 -4.06 -0.62 14.26
N VAL A 125 -5.34 -0.24 14.40
CA VAL A 125 -6.20 0.21 13.28
C VAL A 125 -5.63 1.40 12.51
N GLY A 126 -4.95 2.33 13.19
CA GLY A 126 -4.32 3.49 12.53
C GLY A 126 -3.15 3.08 11.63
N TYR A 127 -2.32 2.14 12.10
CA TYR A 127 -1.26 1.56 11.28
C TYR A 127 -1.86 0.85 10.07
N ALA A 128 -2.87 0.00 10.27
CA ALA A 128 -3.50 -0.74 9.19
C ALA A 128 -4.13 0.18 8.13
N LYS A 129 -4.83 1.25 8.54
CA LYS A 129 -5.37 2.27 7.63
C LYS A 129 -4.27 2.95 6.81
N ASN A 130 -3.16 3.35 7.45
CA ASN A 130 -2.05 3.99 6.76
C ASN A 130 -1.40 3.07 5.72
N GLN A 131 -1.26 1.78 6.02
CA GLN A 131 -0.74 0.80 5.06
C GLN A 131 -1.69 0.59 3.88
N ALA A 132 -3.00 0.44 4.16
CA ALA A 132 -4.01 0.32 3.11
C ALA A 132 -4.09 1.58 2.23
N VAL A 133 -3.92 2.78 2.79
CA VAL A 133 -3.79 4.02 2.02
C VAL A 133 -2.52 4.02 1.16
N SER A 134 -1.38 3.59 1.71
CA SER A 134 -0.10 3.62 1.01
C SER A 134 -0.06 2.72 -0.23
N GLN A 135 -0.85 1.65 -0.26
CA GLN A 135 -1.00 0.77 -1.43
C GLN A 135 -2.15 1.18 -2.38
N SER A 136 -2.89 2.24 -2.06
CA SER A 136 -4.05 2.70 -2.84
C SER A 136 -3.68 3.78 -3.85
N SER A 137 -4.44 3.85 -4.95
CA SER A 137 -4.24 4.83 -6.02
C SER A 137 -5.47 5.68 -6.34
N GLY A 138 -6.52 5.58 -5.52
CA GLY A 138 -7.77 6.31 -5.68
C GLY A 138 -7.61 7.83 -5.58
N LYS A 139 -8.40 8.57 -6.36
CA LYS A 139 -8.54 10.03 -6.19
C LYS A 139 -9.17 10.40 -4.85
N TYR A 140 -10.08 9.56 -4.36
CA TYR A 140 -10.75 9.70 -3.06
C TYR A 140 -10.57 8.44 -2.21
N PHE A 141 -10.52 8.62 -0.90
CA PHE A 141 -10.45 7.53 0.08
C PHE A 141 -11.71 7.44 0.91
N CYS A 142 -12.32 6.25 0.93
CA CYS A 142 -13.45 5.93 1.79
C CYS A 142 -12.97 4.96 2.87
N PHE A 143 -12.92 5.40 4.13
CA PHE A 143 -12.52 4.54 5.24
C PHE A 143 -13.71 3.70 5.69
N LEU A 144 -13.58 2.37 5.61
CA LEU A 144 -14.58 1.42 6.03
C LEU A 144 -13.99 0.52 7.11
N ASP A 145 -14.58 0.51 8.30
CA ASP A 145 -14.15 -0.42 9.35
C ASP A 145 -14.74 -1.83 9.07
N SER A 146 -13.95 -2.87 9.32
CA SER A 146 -14.30 -4.28 9.01
C SER A 146 -15.51 -4.83 9.76
N VAL A 147 -16.02 -4.09 10.75
CA VAL A 147 -17.21 -4.39 11.53
C VAL A 147 -18.43 -3.57 11.11
N THR A 148 -18.34 -2.84 9.99
CA THR A 148 -19.37 -1.93 9.49
C THR A 148 -19.94 -2.40 8.15
N VAL A 149 -21.24 -2.20 7.97
CA VAL A 149 -21.98 -2.44 6.72
C VAL A 149 -22.36 -1.09 6.11
N VAL A 150 -22.09 -0.91 4.81
CA VAL A 150 -22.45 0.32 4.09
C VAL A 150 -23.81 0.16 3.40
N TYR A 151 -24.83 0.84 3.94
CA TYR A 151 -26.17 0.87 3.33
C TYR A 151 -26.38 2.02 2.34
N VAL A 152 -25.58 3.09 2.45
CA VAL A 152 -25.68 4.25 1.57
C VAL A 152 -25.05 3.91 0.22
N LYS A 153 -25.74 4.27 -0.86
CA LYS A 153 -25.26 4.09 -2.23
C LYS A 153 -24.27 5.18 -2.59
N LEU A 154 -23.06 4.78 -2.99
CA LEU A 154 -22.02 5.71 -3.41
C LEU A 154 -22.38 6.46 -4.71
N SER A 155 -23.38 6.02 -5.48
CA SER A 155 -23.90 6.75 -6.65
C SER A 155 -24.56 8.11 -6.31
N GLN A 156 -24.85 8.37 -5.03
CA GLN A 156 -25.56 9.57 -4.58
C GLN A 156 -24.63 10.74 -4.18
N TRP A 157 -23.32 10.58 -4.37
CA TRP A 157 -22.27 11.54 -4.00
C TRP A 157 -21.43 11.91 -5.22
#